data_AF-A0A0B7F7H2-F1
#
_entry.id   AF-A0A0B7F7H2-F1
#
_cell.length_a   1.000
_cell.length_b   1.000
_cell.length_c   1.000
_cell.angle_alpha   90.00
_cell.angle_beta   90.00
_cell.angle_gamma   90.00
#
_symmetry.space_group_name_H-M   'P 1'
#
loop_
_entity.id
_entity.type
_entity.pdbx_description
1 polymer ?
#
loop_
_entity_poly.entity_id
_entity_poly.type
_entity_poly.pdbx_seq_one_letter_code
_entity_poly.pdbx_strand_id
1 'polypeptide(L)'
;MVTQVQDQVAKIPTSISGPSRQPPPPPPQHTPKNTSTLHGDLKFPKPSKFSGKKEEALTFIMACTSYLDSKGTGVAEGDQINWVCQYLEEAALEWIQPYQERFFIKKEPVPFLEDTQAFWAEFSKHFVDNNCDEKYRLKWNNLKQTKLVQEYVKDFQQYLVVLDYSNSILRDKFYDGLKKEIKDMMLSTMFNWRNSMAQQVYNKAEEIDNHLEAYKSTTPSHSTSHSSSTSSSTARANSSNSTSNSNSSVAPRTCLSIGNPVYMIDPTT
;
A
#
# COMPACT_ATOMS: atom_id res chain seq x y z
N MET A 1 -48.73 41.69 94.71
CA MET A 1 -49.09 40.37 94.17
C MET A 1 -49.87 40.59 92.88
N VAL A 2 -49.45 39.88 91.84
CA VAL A 2 -49.95 39.75 90.46
C VAL A 2 -51.26 40.48 90.09
N THR A 3 -51.19 41.35 89.10
CA THR A 3 -52.27 41.69 88.15
C THR A 3 -51.56 41.95 86.82
N GLN A 4 -51.45 40.94 85.95
CA GLN A 4 -52.25 40.76 84.72
C GLN A 4 -52.40 42.07 83.93
N VAL A 5 -51.98 42.12 82.66
CA VAL A 5 -52.82 42.26 81.45
C VAL A 5 -51.80 42.68 80.37
N GLN A 6 -51.43 41.92 79.35
CA GLN A 6 -52.15 41.38 78.17
C GLN A 6 -52.86 42.40 77.27
N ASP A 7 -52.50 42.34 75.99
CA ASP A 7 -53.29 42.70 74.82
C ASP A 7 -53.42 44.18 74.37
N GLN A 8 -52.86 44.38 73.16
CA GLN A 8 -53.50 44.94 71.95
C GLN A 8 -53.98 46.41 71.92
N VAL A 9 -53.56 47.15 70.90
CA VAL A 9 -54.32 47.35 69.64
C VAL A 9 -53.63 48.38 68.72
N ALA A 10 -53.74 48.07 67.43
CA ALA A 10 -53.39 48.75 66.19
C ALA A 10 -53.50 50.28 66.07
N LYS A 11 -52.71 50.81 65.11
CA LYS A 11 -53.14 51.86 64.17
C LYS A 11 -52.39 51.74 62.83
N ILE A 12 -53.13 51.69 61.73
CA ILE A 12 -52.70 51.66 60.30
C ILE A 12 -52.82 53.10 59.75
N PRO A 13 -52.09 53.53 58.69
CA PRO A 13 -52.62 53.41 57.30
C PRO A 13 -51.59 53.26 56.15
N THR A 14 -52.02 52.52 55.12
CA THR A 14 -51.92 52.66 53.64
C THR A 14 -50.72 53.31 52.90
N SER A 15 -50.17 52.56 51.91
CA SER A 15 -49.92 52.92 50.48
C SER A 15 -48.51 52.72 49.86
N ILE A 16 -48.40 51.66 49.03
CA ILE A 16 -47.85 51.52 47.66
C ILE A 16 -46.60 52.33 47.21
N SER A 17 -45.50 51.63 46.89
CA SER A 17 -44.60 51.93 45.75
C SER A 17 -43.76 50.69 45.36
N GLY A 18 -43.55 50.48 44.05
CA GLY A 18 -43.00 49.25 43.44
C GLY A 18 -41.46 49.10 43.39
N PRO A 19 -40.93 48.10 42.65
CA PRO A 19 -39.61 47.50 42.87
C PRO A 19 -38.52 48.05 41.94
N SER A 20 -37.26 48.05 42.37
CA SER A 20 -36.10 48.12 41.45
C SER A 20 -35.04 47.09 41.84
N ARG A 21 -34.73 46.22 40.87
CA ARG A 21 -33.86 45.05 40.96
C ARG A 21 -32.39 45.50 40.88
N GLN A 22 -31.54 44.94 41.75
CA GLN A 22 -30.08 44.99 41.62
C GLN A 22 -29.60 44.29 40.33
N PRO A 23 -28.47 44.73 39.74
CA PRO A 23 -27.89 44.13 38.54
C PRO A 23 -27.31 42.72 38.80
N PRO A 24 -27.26 41.84 37.78
CA PRO A 24 -26.72 40.50 37.92
C PRO A 24 -25.19 40.48 38.07
N PRO A 25 -24.62 39.48 38.77
CA PRO A 25 -23.16 39.28 38.86
C PRO A 25 -22.55 38.86 37.50
N PRO A 26 -21.25 39.13 37.28
CA PRO A 26 -20.57 38.78 36.02
C PRO A 26 -20.38 37.26 35.85
N PRO A 27 -20.31 36.74 34.60
CA PRO A 27 -20.06 35.33 34.33
C PRO A 27 -18.64 34.89 34.79
N PRO A 28 -18.46 33.66 35.30
CA PRO A 28 -17.13 33.12 35.59
C PRO A 28 -16.27 33.04 34.31
N GLN A 29 -15.11 33.70 34.32
CA GLN A 29 -14.09 33.60 33.28
C GLN A 29 -13.52 32.17 33.23
N HIS A 30 -13.54 31.56 32.05
CA HIS A 30 -12.82 30.33 31.75
C HIS A 30 -11.32 30.58 31.83
N THR A 31 -10.66 30.04 32.86
CA THR A 31 -9.23 29.77 32.80
C THR A 31 -8.98 28.70 31.74
N PRO A 32 -7.98 28.84 30.84
CA PRO A 32 -7.58 27.73 29.98
C PRO A 32 -6.98 26.66 30.90
N LYS A 33 -7.79 25.64 31.22
CA LYS A 33 -7.26 24.36 31.68
C LYS A 33 -6.36 23.86 30.55
N ASN A 34 -5.06 23.78 30.85
CA ASN A 34 -4.13 23.03 30.03
C ASN A 34 -4.62 21.57 30.00
N THR A 35 -5.42 21.22 29.00
CA THR A 35 -5.86 19.86 28.73
C THR A 35 -4.67 19.15 28.09
N SER A 36 -3.68 18.79 28.90
CA SER A 36 -2.69 17.79 28.51
C SER A 36 -3.21 16.41 28.91
N THR A 37 -4.16 15.92 28.13
CA THR A 37 -4.41 14.48 27.96
C THR A 37 -4.80 14.24 26.52
N LEU A 38 -3.81 14.44 25.64
CA LEU A 38 -3.75 13.86 24.30
C LEU A 38 -3.51 12.35 24.43
N HIS A 39 -4.49 11.64 24.97
CA HIS A 39 -4.68 10.22 24.65
C HIS A 39 -6.13 10.12 24.22
N GLY A 40 -6.38 10.43 22.94
CA GLY A 40 -7.60 10.00 22.30
C GLY A 40 -7.69 8.50 22.49
N ASP A 41 -8.82 8.05 23.04
CA ASP A 41 -9.18 6.65 23.19
C ASP A 41 -9.05 5.99 21.80
N LEU A 42 -7.90 5.37 21.53
CA LEU A 42 -7.54 4.87 20.21
C LEU A 42 -8.37 3.61 19.97
N LYS A 43 -9.59 3.81 19.43
CA LYS A 43 -10.50 2.71 19.13
C LYS A 43 -10.02 2.01 17.87
N PHE A 44 -9.40 0.85 18.05
CA PHE A 44 -9.09 -0.04 16.94
C PHE A 44 -10.39 -0.52 16.30
N PRO A 45 -10.48 -0.53 14.95
CA PRO A 45 -11.66 -1.03 14.26
C PRO A 45 -11.85 -2.51 14.57
N LYS A 46 -13.11 -2.94 14.66
CA LYS A 46 -13.43 -4.37 14.76
C LYS A 46 -13.05 -5.07 13.45
N PRO A 47 -12.61 -6.34 13.51
CA PRO A 47 -12.30 -7.11 12.31
C PRO A 47 -13.55 -7.29 11.43
N SER A 48 -13.33 -7.41 10.13
CA SER A 48 -14.36 -7.85 9.19
C SER A 48 -14.67 -9.33 9.39
N LYS A 49 -15.83 -9.77 8.90
CA LYS A 49 -16.16 -11.20 8.84
C LYS A 49 -15.18 -11.95 7.94
N PHE A 50 -14.84 -13.17 8.31
CA PHE A 50 -13.89 -14.02 7.62
C PHE A 50 -14.56 -15.27 7.07
N SER A 51 -14.56 -15.39 5.74
CA SER A 51 -15.24 -16.47 5.00
C SER A 51 -14.43 -17.76 4.88
N GLY A 52 -13.12 -17.73 5.18
CA GLY A 52 -12.20 -18.85 4.92
C GLY A 52 -11.26 -18.64 3.72
N LYS A 53 -11.28 -17.48 3.06
CA LYS A 53 -10.37 -17.18 1.94
C LYS A 53 -8.93 -17.00 2.43
N LYS A 54 -7.99 -17.70 1.81
CA LYS A 54 -6.58 -17.70 2.25
C LYS A 54 -5.92 -16.33 2.12
N GLU A 55 -6.34 -15.52 1.14
CA GLU A 55 -5.83 -14.18 0.89
C GLU A 55 -6.20 -13.19 2.01
N GLU A 56 -7.27 -13.47 2.74
CA GLU A 56 -7.79 -12.62 3.82
C GLU A 56 -7.31 -13.07 5.20
N ALA A 57 -6.77 -14.30 5.32
CA ALA A 57 -6.47 -14.95 6.60
C ALA A 57 -5.47 -14.17 7.46
N LEU A 58 -4.34 -13.73 6.90
CA LEU A 58 -3.34 -12.96 7.63
C LEU A 58 -3.87 -11.59 8.07
N THR A 59 -4.61 -10.91 7.18
CA THR A 59 -5.25 -9.62 7.50
C THR A 59 -6.26 -9.77 8.64
N PHE A 60 -7.03 -10.86 8.63
CA PHE A 60 -7.97 -11.17 9.70
C PHE A 60 -7.28 -11.43 11.04
N ILE A 61 -6.22 -12.25 11.05
CA ILE A 61 -5.41 -12.51 12.27
C ILE A 61 -4.90 -11.18 12.83
N MET A 62 -4.26 -10.35 12.00
CA MET A 62 -3.72 -9.06 12.43
C MET A 62 -4.79 -8.12 13.01
N ALA A 63 -5.97 -8.06 12.38
CA ALA A 63 -7.07 -7.22 12.85
C ALA A 63 -7.62 -7.71 14.21
N CYS A 64 -7.80 -9.03 14.37
CA CYS A 64 -8.22 -9.64 15.61
C CYS A 64 -7.20 -9.40 16.74
N THR A 65 -5.93 -9.71 16.51
CA THR A 65 -4.86 -9.53 17.50
C THR A 65 -4.74 -8.06 17.92
N SER A 66 -4.70 -7.13 16.96
CA SER A 66 -4.60 -5.69 17.26
C SER A 66 -5.80 -5.19 18.07
N TYR A 67 -7.01 -5.67 17.76
CA TYR A 67 -8.20 -5.30 18.51
C TYR A 67 -8.18 -5.87 19.94
N LEU A 68 -7.82 -7.14 20.10
CA LEU A 68 -7.73 -7.80 21.41
C LEU A 68 -6.66 -7.14 22.29
N ASP A 69 -5.48 -6.85 21.73
CA ASP A 69 -4.40 -6.15 22.42
C ASP A 69 -4.85 -4.76 22.90
N SER A 70 -5.68 -4.07 22.11
CA SER A 70 -6.23 -2.75 22.49
C SER A 70 -7.18 -2.80 23.68
N LYS A 71 -7.76 -3.96 24.00
CA LYS A 71 -8.64 -4.14 25.17
C LYS A 71 -7.87 -4.35 26.47
N GLY A 72 -6.55 -4.52 26.39
CA GLY A 72 -5.68 -4.71 27.53
C GLY A 72 -5.73 -6.14 28.09
N THR A 73 -4.93 -6.38 29.13
CA THR A 73 -4.82 -7.68 29.79
C THR A 73 -5.99 -7.88 30.76
N GLY A 74 -6.77 -8.95 30.59
CA GLY A 74 -7.86 -9.29 31.53
C GLY A 74 -9.01 -10.10 30.95
N VAL A 75 -9.09 -10.24 29.62
CA VAL A 75 -10.04 -11.15 28.97
C VAL A 75 -9.44 -12.56 28.96
N ALA A 76 -10.18 -13.54 29.46
CA ALA A 76 -9.76 -14.94 29.42
C ALA A 76 -9.57 -15.40 27.97
N GLU A 77 -8.56 -16.22 27.70
CA GLU A 77 -8.23 -16.66 26.34
C GLU A 77 -9.39 -17.36 25.65
N GLY A 78 -10.12 -18.23 26.35
CA GLY A 78 -11.34 -18.84 25.83
C GLY A 78 -12.43 -17.83 25.42
N ASP A 79 -12.57 -16.71 26.15
CA ASP A 79 -13.51 -15.65 25.79
C ASP A 79 -13.02 -14.86 24.56
N GLN A 80 -11.70 -14.65 24.43
CA GLN A 80 -11.11 -14.05 23.24
C GLN A 80 -11.35 -14.92 22.01
N ILE A 81 -11.09 -16.22 22.12
CA ILE A 81 -11.31 -17.20 21.05
C ILE A 81 -12.79 -17.25 20.68
N ASN A 82 -13.68 -17.33 21.67
CA ASN A 82 -15.12 -17.31 21.43
C ASN A 82 -15.55 -16.02 20.71
N TRP A 83 -14.99 -14.87 21.09
CA TRP A 83 -15.23 -13.62 20.40
C TRP A 83 -14.73 -13.65 18.95
N VAL A 84 -13.54 -14.19 18.67
CA VAL A 84 -13.01 -14.36 17.30
C VAL A 84 -13.95 -15.24 16.47
N CYS A 85 -14.45 -16.35 17.05
CA CYS A 85 -15.37 -17.26 16.36
C CYS A 85 -16.66 -16.57 15.88
N GLN A 86 -17.13 -15.51 16.55
CA GLN A 86 -18.29 -14.73 16.10
C GLN A 86 -18.07 -14.00 14.76
N TYR A 87 -16.82 -13.85 14.33
CA TYR A 87 -16.45 -13.23 13.07
C TYR A 87 -16.15 -14.26 11.97
N LEU A 88 -16.21 -15.56 12.25
CA LEU A 88 -16.06 -16.61 11.24
C LEU A 88 -17.39 -16.85 10.53
N GLU A 89 -17.33 -17.00 9.20
CA GLU A 89 -18.48 -17.25 8.33
C GLU A 89 -18.10 -18.28 7.26
N GLU A 90 -19.12 -18.84 6.58
CA GLU A 90 -18.96 -19.78 5.47
C GLU A 90 -17.99 -20.94 5.83
N ALA A 91 -16.96 -21.16 5.02
CA ALA A 91 -16.01 -22.26 5.18
C ALA A 91 -15.22 -22.19 6.51
N ALA A 92 -14.99 -20.99 7.03
CA ALA A 92 -14.34 -20.82 8.34
C ALA A 92 -15.25 -21.24 9.50
N LEU A 93 -16.55 -20.94 9.39
CA LEU A 93 -17.53 -21.37 10.39
C LEU A 93 -17.74 -22.88 10.34
N GLU A 94 -17.87 -23.47 9.15
CA GLU A 94 -17.99 -24.91 8.96
C GLU A 94 -16.81 -25.68 9.54
N TRP A 95 -15.60 -25.12 9.47
CA TRP A 95 -14.41 -25.70 10.07
C TRP A 95 -14.45 -25.70 11.60
N ILE A 96 -14.85 -24.59 12.24
CA ILE A 96 -14.76 -24.45 13.70
C ILE A 96 -15.94 -25.11 14.44
N GLN A 97 -17.10 -25.18 13.78
CA GLN A 97 -18.34 -25.69 14.37
C GLN A 97 -18.21 -27.07 15.04
N PRO A 98 -17.62 -28.12 14.43
CA PRO A 98 -17.51 -29.43 15.07
C PRO A 98 -16.65 -29.41 16.35
N TYR A 99 -15.68 -28.49 16.45
CA TYR A 99 -14.88 -28.30 17.65
C TYR A 99 -15.67 -27.58 18.75
N GLN A 100 -16.44 -26.55 18.38
CA GLN A 100 -17.33 -25.86 19.31
C GLN A 100 -18.41 -26.79 19.86
N GLU A 101 -18.96 -27.70 19.04
CA GLU A 101 -19.93 -28.70 19.52
C GLU A 101 -19.31 -29.64 20.56
N ARG A 102 -18.08 -30.13 20.32
CA ARG A 102 -17.35 -30.96 21.29
C ARG A 102 -17.10 -30.21 22.59
N PHE A 103 -16.64 -28.97 22.50
CA PHE A 103 -16.30 -28.15 23.65
C PHE A 103 -17.51 -27.71 24.48
N PHE A 104 -18.50 -27.07 23.84
CA PHE A 104 -19.63 -26.47 24.54
C PHE A 104 -20.76 -27.45 24.86
N ILE A 105 -21.07 -28.38 23.96
CA ILE A 105 -22.20 -29.32 24.11
C ILE A 105 -21.72 -30.60 24.81
N LYS A 106 -20.67 -31.24 24.29
CA LYS A 106 -20.18 -32.52 24.82
C LYS A 106 -19.27 -32.38 26.04
N LYS A 107 -18.82 -31.15 26.35
CA LYS A 107 -17.87 -30.86 27.44
C LYS A 107 -16.55 -31.63 27.31
N GLU A 108 -16.14 -31.91 26.07
CA GLU A 108 -14.86 -32.53 25.76
C GLU A 108 -13.77 -31.45 25.67
N PRO A 109 -12.57 -31.70 26.20
CA PRO A 109 -11.48 -30.73 26.12
C PRO A 109 -11.01 -30.57 24.67
N VAL A 110 -10.92 -29.33 24.21
CA VAL A 110 -10.36 -28.97 22.91
C VAL A 110 -9.23 -27.96 23.16
N PRO A 111 -7.97 -28.41 23.25
CA PRO A 111 -6.88 -27.58 23.76
C PRO A 111 -6.69 -26.23 23.04
N PHE A 112 -6.89 -26.20 21.72
CA PHE A 112 -6.73 -24.97 20.94
C PHE A 112 -7.91 -23.99 21.08
N LEU A 113 -9.02 -24.36 21.73
CA LEU A 113 -10.11 -23.44 22.06
C LEU A 113 -9.95 -22.76 23.42
N GLU A 114 -8.92 -23.15 24.18
CA GLU A 114 -8.62 -22.58 25.51
C GLU A 114 -7.33 -21.74 25.51
N ASP A 115 -6.47 -21.91 24.50
CA ASP A 115 -5.19 -21.23 24.36
C ASP A 115 -5.13 -20.46 23.04
N THR A 116 -4.91 -19.14 23.12
CA THR A 116 -4.96 -18.25 21.96
C THR A 116 -3.84 -18.54 20.96
N GLN A 117 -2.67 -18.94 21.44
CA GLN A 117 -1.54 -19.27 20.58
C GLN A 117 -1.80 -20.56 19.80
N ALA A 118 -2.34 -21.59 20.47
CA ALA A 118 -2.74 -22.85 19.87
C ALA A 118 -3.90 -22.65 18.88
N PHE A 119 -4.86 -21.77 19.20
CA PHE A 119 -5.92 -21.39 18.28
C PHE A 119 -5.36 -20.85 16.96
N TRP A 120 -4.49 -19.84 17.03
CA TRP A 120 -3.90 -19.24 15.83
C TRP A 120 -3.00 -20.20 15.08
N ALA A 121 -2.29 -21.10 15.76
CA ALA A 121 -1.52 -22.15 15.11
C ALA A 121 -2.42 -23.10 14.31
N GLU A 122 -3.55 -23.55 14.89
CA GLU A 122 -4.50 -24.42 14.19
C GLU A 122 -5.21 -23.70 13.05
N PHE A 123 -5.67 -22.47 13.28
CA PHE A 123 -6.25 -21.60 12.26
C PHE A 123 -5.29 -21.41 11.08
N SER A 124 -4.01 -21.16 11.36
CA SER A 124 -2.99 -20.94 10.32
C SER A 124 -2.78 -22.17 9.46
N LYS A 125 -2.81 -23.39 10.04
CA LYS A 125 -2.71 -24.63 9.26
C LYS A 125 -3.84 -24.77 8.23
N HIS A 126 -5.04 -24.29 8.55
CA HIS A 126 -6.21 -24.43 7.70
C HIS A 126 -6.36 -23.31 6.67
N PHE A 127 -6.10 -22.07 7.07
CA PHE A 127 -6.43 -20.89 6.25
C PHE A 127 -5.24 -20.05 5.83
N VAL A 128 -4.11 -20.13 6.51
CA VAL A 128 -2.92 -19.38 6.08
C VAL A 128 -2.19 -20.19 5.02
N ASP A 129 -1.83 -19.51 3.94
CA ASP A 129 -1.03 -20.13 2.89
C ASP A 129 0.44 -20.26 3.37
N ASN A 130 0.83 -21.47 3.78
CA ASN A 130 2.20 -21.77 4.21
C ASN A 130 3.25 -21.53 3.12
N ASN A 131 2.83 -21.35 1.86
CA ASN A 131 3.72 -21.02 0.74
C ASN A 131 3.88 -19.50 0.54
N CYS A 132 3.44 -18.65 1.48
CA CYS A 132 3.65 -17.20 1.38
C CYS A 132 5.12 -16.84 1.12
N ASP A 133 6.05 -17.46 1.85
CA ASP A 133 7.49 -17.25 1.66
C ASP A 133 7.96 -17.65 0.26
N GLU A 134 7.49 -18.80 -0.23
CA GLU A 134 7.82 -19.28 -1.57
C GLU A 134 7.23 -18.38 -2.67
N LYS A 135 6.00 -17.87 -2.47
CA LYS A 135 5.38 -16.88 -3.36
C LYS A 135 6.17 -15.58 -3.39
N TYR A 136 6.61 -15.08 -2.22
CA TYR A 136 7.45 -13.89 -2.15
C TYR A 136 8.82 -14.11 -2.78
N ARG A 137 9.44 -15.27 -2.55
CA ARG A 137 10.69 -15.67 -3.23
C ARG A 137 10.52 -15.74 -4.74
N LEU A 138 9.43 -16.32 -5.24
CA LEU A 138 9.16 -16.41 -6.68
C LEU A 138 8.92 -15.03 -7.28
N LYS A 139 8.16 -14.16 -6.61
CA LYS A 139 7.96 -12.76 -7.04
C LYS A 139 9.27 -11.99 -7.06
N TRP A 140 10.08 -12.10 -6.01
CA TRP A 140 11.40 -11.47 -5.91
C TRP A 140 12.37 -11.99 -6.99
N ASN A 141 12.33 -13.30 -7.29
CA ASN A 141 13.15 -13.90 -8.34
C ASN A 141 12.77 -13.43 -9.75
N ASN A 142 11.51 -13.12 -9.98
CA ASN A 142 11.01 -12.65 -11.27
C ASN A 142 11.02 -11.12 -11.42
N LEU A 143 11.42 -10.38 -10.38
CA LEU A 143 11.41 -8.93 -10.36
C LEU A 143 12.48 -8.37 -11.31
N LYS A 144 12.03 -7.61 -12.30
CA LYS A 144 12.86 -6.88 -13.26
C LYS A 144 12.34 -5.46 -13.39
N GLN A 145 13.24 -4.51 -13.67
CA GLN A 145 12.88 -3.12 -13.89
C GLN A 145 12.07 -2.99 -15.18
N THR A 146 10.77 -2.72 -15.07
CA THR A 146 9.88 -2.43 -16.21
C THR A 146 9.70 -0.93 -16.43
N LYS A 147 9.68 -0.15 -15.35
CA LYS A 147 9.45 1.31 -15.36
C LYS A 147 10.67 2.07 -14.82
N LEU A 148 10.44 3.02 -13.91
CA LEU A 148 11.45 3.79 -13.19
C LEU A 148 12.18 2.92 -12.17
N VAL A 149 13.42 3.27 -11.87
CA VAL A 149 14.24 2.61 -10.87
C VAL A 149 13.60 2.74 -9.48
N GLN A 150 13.02 3.90 -9.15
CA GLN A 150 12.39 4.11 -7.85
C GLN A 150 11.23 3.13 -7.58
N GLU A 151 10.38 2.88 -8.58
CA GLU A 151 9.31 1.88 -8.49
C GLU A 151 9.88 0.47 -8.31
N TYR A 152 10.93 0.14 -9.08
CA TYR A 152 11.62 -1.15 -8.97
C TYR A 152 12.24 -1.36 -7.59
N VAL A 153 12.92 -0.36 -7.02
CA VAL A 153 13.50 -0.41 -5.66
C VAL A 153 12.41 -0.66 -4.62
N LYS A 154 11.29 0.05 -4.70
CA LYS A 154 10.16 -0.12 -3.77
C LYS A 154 9.63 -1.55 -3.80
N ASP A 155 9.39 -2.09 -5.00
CA ASP A 155 8.90 -3.46 -5.16
C ASP A 155 9.95 -4.49 -4.72
N PHE A 156 11.23 -4.21 -4.96
CA PHE A 156 12.34 -5.06 -4.52
C PHE A 156 12.42 -5.13 -2.99
N GLN A 157 12.29 -4.00 -2.30
CA GLN A 157 12.36 -3.91 -0.84
C GLN A 157 11.11 -4.47 -0.14
N GLN A 158 9.93 -4.35 -0.75
CA GLN A 158 8.66 -4.85 -0.20
C GLN A 158 8.72 -6.34 0.19
N TYR A 159 9.46 -7.15 -0.57
CA TYR A 159 9.60 -8.58 -0.34
C TYR A 159 10.77 -8.95 0.59
N LEU A 160 11.69 -8.02 0.87
CA LEU A 160 12.82 -8.26 1.76
C LEU A 160 12.45 -8.23 3.23
N VAL A 161 11.32 -7.62 3.60
CA VAL A 161 10.83 -7.62 4.99
C VAL A 161 10.64 -9.06 5.50
N VAL A 162 10.36 -10.01 4.60
CA VAL A 162 10.16 -11.44 4.91
C VAL A 162 11.42 -12.27 4.60
N LEU A 163 12.34 -11.77 3.77
CA LEU A 163 13.46 -12.52 3.23
C LEU A 163 14.79 -11.99 3.79
N ASP A 164 15.39 -12.74 4.71
CA ASP A 164 16.67 -12.42 5.36
C ASP A 164 17.87 -12.74 4.44
N TYR A 165 17.97 -12.03 3.31
CA TYR A 165 19.06 -12.21 2.34
C TYR A 165 20.27 -11.34 2.65
N SER A 166 21.46 -11.90 2.44
CA SER A 166 22.71 -11.15 2.58
C SER A 166 22.83 -10.02 1.54
N ASN A 167 23.53 -8.94 1.90
CA ASN A 167 23.77 -7.78 1.05
C ASN A 167 24.33 -8.14 -0.34
N SER A 168 25.18 -9.18 -0.42
CA SER A 168 25.74 -9.66 -1.68
C SER A 168 24.66 -10.19 -2.64
N ILE A 169 23.74 -11.00 -2.14
CA ILE A 169 22.61 -11.56 -2.88
C ILE A 169 21.68 -10.45 -3.35
N LEU A 170 21.38 -9.50 -2.45
CA LEU A 170 20.54 -8.34 -2.76
C LEU A 170 21.11 -7.51 -3.91
N ARG A 171 22.39 -7.18 -3.81
CA ARG A 171 23.12 -6.40 -4.82
C ARG A 171 23.11 -7.12 -6.17
N ASP A 172 23.54 -8.38 -6.20
CA ASP A 172 23.68 -9.13 -7.44
C ASP A 172 22.32 -9.27 -8.13
N LYS A 173 21.28 -9.62 -7.36
CA LYS A 173 19.93 -9.77 -7.92
C LYS A 173 19.34 -8.45 -8.42
N PHE A 174 19.51 -7.36 -7.66
CA PHE A 174 19.03 -6.06 -8.07
C PHE A 174 19.69 -5.61 -9.37
N TYR A 175 21.03 -5.73 -9.43
CA TYR A 175 21.78 -5.39 -10.64
C TYR A 175 21.34 -6.24 -11.83
N ASP A 176 21.09 -7.54 -11.65
CA ASP A 176 20.60 -8.42 -12.70
C ASP A 176 19.24 -8.00 -13.26
N GLY A 177 18.35 -7.47 -12.41
CA GLY A 177 17.02 -7.02 -12.80
C GLY A 177 16.95 -5.61 -13.42
N LEU A 178 18.00 -4.78 -13.33
CA LEU A 178 18.03 -3.44 -13.92
C LEU A 178 17.92 -3.45 -15.46
N LYS A 179 17.40 -2.35 -16.03
CA LYS A 179 17.40 -2.11 -17.48
C LYS A 179 18.82 -1.99 -18.00
N LYS A 180 19.04 -2.47 -19.24
CA LYS A 180 20.35 -2.42 -19.90
C LYS A 180 20.94 -1.00 -19.93
N GLU A 181 20.13 0.02 -20.24
CA GLU A 181 20.55 1.42 -20.29
C GLU A 181 21.17 1.90 -18.97
N ILE A 182 20.57 1.53 -17.84
CA ILE A 182 21.07 1.86 -16.50
C ILE A 182 22.40 1.15 -16.24
N LYS A 183 22.50 -0.14 -16.59
CA LYS A 183 23.75 -0.92 -16.45
C LYS A 183 24.87 -0.34 -17.30
N ASP A 184 24.58 0.02 -18.55
CA ASP A 184 25.54 0.60 -19.48
C ASP A 184 26.08 1.94 -18.94
N MET A 185 25.20 2.78 -18.35
CA MET A 185 25.62 4.04 -17.74
C MET A 185 26.40 3.84 -16.43
N MET A 186 26.08 2.83 -15.63
CA MET A 186 26.91 2.46 -14.48
C MET A 186 28.32 2.05 -14.92
N LEU A 187 28.45 1.28 -16.01
CA LEU A 187 29.75 0.91 -16.58
C LEU A 187 30.49 2.13 -17.14
N SER A 188 29.80 3.00 -17.87
CA SER A 188 30.37 4.22 -18.45
C SER A 188 30.89 5.20 -17.39
N THR A 189 30.18 5.30 -16.26
CA THR A 189 30.61 6.10 -15.10
C THR A 189 31.65 5.40 -14.22
N MET A 190 32.19 4.25 -14.67
CA MET A 190 33.18 3.43 -13.97
C MET A 190 32.73 3.01 -12.55
N PHE A 191 31.42 2.90 -12.32
CA PHE A 191 30.90 2.49 -11.03
C PHE A 191 31.09 0.99 -10.82
N ASN A 192 31.91 0.61 -9.83
CA ASN A 192 32.17 -0.78 -9.49
C ASN A 192 31.08 -1.34 -8.57
N TRP A 193 29.93 -1.66 -9.17
CA TRP A 193 28.78 -2.16 -8.42
C TRP A 193 29.10 -3.41 -7.59
N ARG A 194 29.97 -4.32 -8.06
CA ARG A 194 30.30 -5.59 -7.39
C ARG A 194 30.95 -5.42 -6.01
N ASN A 195 31.73 -4.36 -5.84
CA ASN A 195 32.39 -4.03 -4.58
C ASN A 195 31.58 -3.06 -3.70
N SER A 196 30.40 -2.68 -4.15
CA SER A 196 29.51 -1.77 -3.45
C SER A 196 28.48 -2.53 -2.61
N MET A 197 27.85 -1.83 -1.66
CA MET A 197 26.67 -2.33 -0.96
C MET A 197 25.44 -2.23 -1.86
N ALA A 198 24.43 -3.08 -1.66
CA ALA A 198 23.16 -3.04 -2.39
C ALA A 198 22.55 -1.62 -2.37
N GLN A 199 22.52 -0.97 -1.21
CA GLN A 199 22.03 0.41 -1.09
C GLN A 199 22.78 1.42 -1.98
N GLN A 200 24.09 1.27 -2.13
CA GLN A 200 24.88 2.15 -3.00
C GLN A 200 24.54 1.91 -4.46
N VAL A 201 24.27 0.65 -4.85
CA VAL A 201 23.80 0.32 -6.19
C VAL A 201 22.40 0.87 -6.45
N TYR A 202 21.51 0.86 -5.44
CA TYR A 202 20.17 1.46 -5.54
C TYR A 202 20.26 2.96 -5.80
N ASN A 203 21.02 3.67 -4.96
CA ASN A 203 21.19 5.12 -5.09
C ASN A 203 21.80 5.49 -6.44
N LYS A 204 22.80 4.73 -6.91
CA LYS A 204 23.44 5.00 -8.21
C LYS A 204 22.49 4.74 -9.38
N ALA A 205 21.67 3.70 -9.30
CA ALA A 205 20.66 3.42 -10.33
C ALA A 205 19.62 4.55 -10.40
N GLU A 206 19.17 5.06 -9.25
CA GLU A 206 18.20 6.15 -9.17
C GLU A 206 18.77 7.47 -9.70
N GLU A 207 20.02 7.79 -9.36
CA GLU A 207 20.74 8.95 -9.91
C GLU A 207 20.76 8.91 -11.45
N ILE A 208 21.14 7.76 -12.02
CA ILE A 208 21.19 7.54 -13.47
C ILE A 208 19.80 7.66 -14.12
N ASP A 209 18.78 7.05 -13.52
CA ASP A 209 17.40 7.08 -14.03
C ASP A 209 16.87 8.52 -14.07
N ASN A 210 17.11 9.29 -13.00
CA ASN A 210 16.74 10.71 -12.93
C ASN A 210 17.43 11.55 -14.02
N HIS A 211 18.72 11.32 -14.25
CA HIS A 211 19.45 11.99 -15.33
C HIS A 211 18.91 11.63 -16.71
N LEU A 212 18.56 10.36 -16.93
CA LEU A 212 18.02 9.88 -18.21
C LEU A 212 16.63 10.49 -18.49
N GLU A 213 15.76 10.57 -17.48
CA GLU A 213 14.44 11.19 -17.62
C GLU A 213 14.53 12.71 -17.83
N ALA A 214 15.45 13.39 -17.14
CA ALA A 214 15.74 14.81 -17.37
C ALA A 214 16.23 15.08 -18.80
N TYR A 215 17.07 14.19 -19.34
CA TYR A 215 17.53 14.28 -20.72
C TYR A 215 16.38 14.08 -21.73
N LYS A 216 15.56 13.05 -21.54
CA LYS A 216 14.36 12.82 -22.39
C LYS A 216 13.41 14.00 -22.39
N SER A 217 13.26 14.68 -21.25
CA SER A 217 12.39 15.85 -21.10
C SER A 217 12.92 17.10 -21.81
N THR A 218 14.23 17.17 -22.07
CA THR A 218 14.90 18.32 -22.71
C THR A 218 15.16 18.12 -24.20
N THR A 219 15.17 16.89 -24.71
CA THR A 219 15.19 16.62 -26.15
C THR A 219 13.80 16.79 -26.76
N PRO A 220 13.58 17.71 -27.71
CA PRO A 220 12.36 17.73 -28.51
C PRO A 220 12.27 16.40 -29.26
N SER A 221 11.16 15.68 -29.14
CA SER A 221 10.86 14.55 -30.02
C SER A 221 10.90 15.05 -31.47
N HIS A 222 12.04 14.89 -32.13
CA HIS A 222 12.11 14.98 -33.58
C HIS A 222 11.37 13.77 -34.14
N SER A 223 10.04 13.85 -34.16
CA SER A 223 9.24 13.07 -35.07
C SER A 223 9.77 13.38 -36.46
N THR A 224 10.57 12.47 -37.03
CA THR A 224 10.93 12.51 -38.43
C THR A 224 9.66 12.21 -39.23
N SER A 225 8.78 13.21 -39.33
CA SER A 225 7.74 13.23 -40.33
C SER A 225 8.45 13.33 -41.67
N HIS A 226 8.61 12.20 -42.35
CA HIS A 226 8.95 12.18 -43.76
C HIS A 226 7.77 12.80 -44.54
N SER A 227 7.79 14.12 -44.67
CA SER A 227 6.96 14.84 -45.62
C SER A 227 7.51 14.56 -47.01
N SER A 228 6.92 13.59 -47.72
CA SER A 228 7.15 13.38 -49.13
C SER A 228 6.52 14.55 -49.91
N SER A 229 7.33 15.56 -50.21
CA SER A 229 7.03 16.59 -51.21
C SER A 229 7.31 16.03 -52.59
N THR A 230 6.28 15.55 -53.29
CA THR A 230 6.36 15.28 -54.73
C THR A 230 5.51 16.29 -55.47
N SER A 231 6.19 17.21 -56.15
CA SER A 231 5.65 18.27 -56.98
C SER A 231 4.77 17.72 -58.12
N SER A 232 3.68 18.43 -58.36
CA SER A 232 2.71 18.22 -59.43
C SER A 232 3.27 18.51 -60.82
N SER A 233 3.02 17.61 -61.78
CA SER A 233 2.92 17.96 -63.20
C SER A 233 1.94 17.01 -63.91
N THR A 234 0.75 17.56 -64.18
CA THR A 234 -0.09 17.41 -65.39
C THR A 234 0.01 16.12 -66.22
N ALA A 235 -1.09 15.37 -66.32
CA ALA A 235 -1.78 15.09 -67.58
C ALA A 235 -3.05 14.25 -67.35
N ARG A 236 -4.03 14.47 -68.22
CA ARG A 236 -5.39 13.93 -68.23
C ARG A 236 -5.43 12.43 -68.56
N ALA A 237 -6.38 11.70 -67.97
CA ALA A 237 -7.31 10.81 -68.70
C ALA A 237 -8.33 10.18 -67.74
N ASN A 238 -9.58 10.13 -68.18
CA ASN A 238 -10.71 9.49 -67.51
C ASN A 238 -10.46 8.00 -67.24
N SER A 239 -10.88 7.51 -66.07
CA SER A 239 -11.15 6.08 -65.86
C SER A 239 -12.54 5.89 -65.26
N SER A 240 -13.38 5.28 -66.08
CA SER A 240 -14.53 4.48 -65.72
C SER A 240 -14.13 3.26 -64.89
N ASN A 241 -14.94 2.99 -63.86
CA ASN A 241 -15.33 1.72 -63.25
C ASN A 241 -14.31 0.56 -63.10
N SER A 242 -13.97 0.30 -61.84
CA SER A 242 -14.19 -0.94 -61.07
C SER A 242 -13.79 -2.32 -61.64
N THR A 243 -13.04 -3.02 -60.78
CA THR A 243 -13.20 -4.43 -60.32
C THR A 243 -12.01 -5.35 -60.61
N SER A 244 -11.65 -6.15 -59.58
CA SER A 244 -10.88 -7.42 -59.55
C SER A 244 -9.63 -7.28 -58.66
N ASN A 245 -9.63 -7.74 -57.41
CA ASN A 245 -9.64 -9.11 -56.88
C ASN A 245 -8.35 -9.93 -57.18
N SER A 246 -7.53 -10.03 -56.13
CA SER A 246 -6.73 -11.18 -55.64
C SER A 246 -6.11 -12.18 -56.63
N ASN A 247 -4.76 -12.27 -56.69
CA ASN A 247 -3.97 -13.42 -56.22
C ASN A 247 -2.51 -13.44 -56.73
N SER A 248 -1.67 -14.09 -55.90
CA SER A 248 -0.47 -14.90 -56.23
C SER A 248 0.86 -14.27 -56.70
N SER A 249 1.87 -14.46 -55.83
CA SER A 249 3.24 -14.97 -56.02
C SER A 249 4.17 -14.47 -57.14
N VAL A 250 5.47 -14.43 -56.77
CA VAL A 250 6.71 -14.64 -57.58
C VAL A 250 7.67 -13.44 -57.55
N ALA A 251 8.85 -13.65 -56.93
CA ALA A 251 10.06 -12.81 -56.98
C ALA A 251 10.84 -13.06 -58.30
N PRO A 252 12.10 -12.59 -58.54
CA PRO A 252 12.91 -11.51 -57.94
C PRO A 252 13.49 -10.57 -59.03
N ARG A 253 14.05 -9.39 -58.68
CA ARG A 253 15.12 -8.73 -59.49
C ARG A 253 16.11 -7.95 -58.63
N THR A 254 17.38 -8.25 -58.88
CA THR A 254 18.62 -7.63 -58.39
C THR A 254 18.84 -6.24 -58.99
N CYS A 255 19.47 -5.35 -58.22
CA CYS A 255 20.37 -4.31 -58.73
C CYS A 255 21.46 -4.02 -57.68
N LEU A 256 22.70 -4.36 -58.03
CA LEU A 256 23.93 -3.90 -57.38
C LEU A 256 24.08 -2.41 -57.64
N SER A 257 24.49 -1.62 -56.64
CA SER A 257 25.17 -0.35 -56.91
C SER A 257 26.33 -0.14 -55.94
N ILE A 258 27.49 0.00 -56.57
CA ILE A 258 28.82 0.28 -56.06
C ILE A 258 28.89 1.68 -55.44
N GLY A 259 29.71 1.84 -54.40
CA GLY A 259 30.26 3.16 -54.07
C GLY A 259 30.65 3.39 -52.61
N ASN A 260 31.79 2.83 -52.18
CA ASN A 260 32.59 3.37 -51.07
C ASN A 260 33.99 3.66 -51.60
N PRO A 261 34.55 4.85 -51.32
CA PRO A 261 35.98 4.96 -51.09
C PRO A 261 36.29 5.57 -49.70
N VAL A 262 36.93 4.78 -48.83
CA VAL A 262 38.36 4.87 -48.44
C VAL A 262 38.65 6.03 -47.48
N TYR A 263 38.82 5.69 -46.19
CA TYR A 263 39.69 6.44 -45.28
C TYR A 263 41.02 5.70 -45.19
N MET A 264 42.09 6.33 -45.69
CA MET A 264 43.46 5.90 -45.43
C MET A 264 43.85 6.29 -44.00
N ILE A 265 44.49 5.33 -43.33
CA ILE A 265 45.10 5.46 -42.01
C ILE A 265 46.60 5.46 -42.27
N ASP A 266 47.32 6.51 -41.88
CA ASP A 266 48.77 6.50 -41.83
C ASP A 266 49.22 6.02 -40.44
N PRO A 267 50.05 4.96 -40.34
CA PRO A 267 50.73 4.60 -39.10
C PRO A 267 52.07 5.31 -38.95
N THR A 268 52.33 5.72 -37.72
CA THR A 268 53.56 6.27 -37.15
C THR A 268 54.81 5.44 -37.46
N THR A 269 55.94 6.11 -37.64
CA THR A 269 57.24 5.68 -37.13
C THR A 269 57.94 6.90 -36.54
#